data_AF-A0A060BRW7-F1
#
_entry.id   AF-A0A060BRW7-F1
#
_cell.length_a   1.000
_cell.length_b   1.000
_cell.length_c   1.000
_cell.angle_alpha   90.00
_cell.angle_beta   90.00
_cell.angle_gamma   90.00
#
_symmetry.space_group_name_H-M   'P 1'
#
loop_
_entity.id
_entity.type
_entity.pdbx_description
1 polymer ?
#
loop_
_entity_poly.entity_id
_entity_poly.type
_entity_poly.pdbx_seq_one_letter_code
_entity_poly.pdbx_strand_id
1 'polypeptide(L)'
;MFLVGDRDHTQDPKTYDEAISDIDSEKWLEAMKSELDSMHSNQVWTLVDPPEGIVPIGCKWIYKRKIGSDGEVETYKARLVAKGYSQREG
;
A
#
# COMPACT_ATOMS: atom_id res chain seq x y z
N MET A 1 -17.57 -35.35 -4.20
CA MET A 1 -16.63 -34.66 -3.29
C MET A 1 -15.58 -33.99 -4.16
N PHE A 2 -15.90 -32.79 -4.67
CA PHE A 2 -14.92 -31.96 -5.36
C PHE A 2 -14.30 -31.08 -4.30
N LEU A 3 -12.99 -31.22 -4.11
CA LEU A 3 -12.24 -30.38 -3.19
C LEU A 3 -12.33 -28.95 -3.72
N VAL A 4 -13.19 -28.15 -3.10
CA VAL A 4 -13.07 -26.69 -3.10
C VAL A 4 -11.73 -26.46 -2.42
N GLY A 5 -10.66 -26.37 -3.22
CA GLY A 5 -9.36 -25.98 -2.71
C GLY A 5 -9.52 -24.59 -2.14
N ASP A 6 -9.34 -24.49 -0.82
CA ASP A 6 -9.16 -23.25 -0.09
C ASP A 6 -8.22 -22.31 -0.87
N ARG A 7 -8.78 -21.36 -1.62
CA ARG A 7 -8.08 -20.19 -2.16
C ARG A 7 -8.61 -18.93 -1.47
N ASP A 8 -8.69 -18.98 -0.15
CA ASP A 8 -8.98 -17.79 0.66
C ASP A 8 -7.68 -17.02 0.91
N HIS A 9 -7.02 -16.57 -0.17
CA HIS A 9 -5.90 -15.62 -0.11
C HIS A 9 -6.21 -14.40 -0.99
N THR A 10 -7.47 -14.16 -1.31
CA THR A 10 -7.94 -13.18 -2.32
C THR A 10 -8.13 -11.76 -1.76
N GLN A 11 -7.99 -11.54 -0.45
CA GLN A 11 -8.13 -10.21 0.14
C GLN A 11 -6.81 -9.45 0.17
N ASP A 12 -6.79 -8.28 -0.47
CA ASP A 12 -5.65 -7.36 -0.43
C ASP A 12 -5.37 -6.94 1.03
N PRO A 13 -4.08 -6.86 1.44
CA PRO A 13 -3.73 -6.44 2.78
C PRO A 13 -4.20 -5.00 3.03
N LYS A 14 -4.60 -4.72 4.26
CA LYS A 14 -5.09 -3.39 4.67
C LYS A 14 -4.04 -2.61 5.46
N THR A 15 -3.05 -3.31 6.00
CA THR A 15 -1.98 -2.76 6.83
C THR A 15 -0.62 -3.20 6.32
N TYR A 16 0.42 -2.49 6.76
CA TYR A 16 1.80 -2.91 6.48
C TYR A 16 2.10 -4.28 7.08
N ASP A 17 1.68 -4.52 8.32
CA ASP A 17 1.91 -5.79 9.03
C ASP A 17 1.26 -6.98 8.31
N GLU A 18 0.05 -6.80 7.77
CA GLU A 18 -0.61 -7.79 6.92
C GLU A 18 0.17 -8.02 5.62
N ALA A 19 0.64 -6.96 4.96
CA ALA A 19 1.38 -7.06 3.71
C ALA A 19 2.74 -7.76 3.87
N ILE A 20 3.46 -7.56 4.97
CA ILE A 20 4.74 -8.24 5.23
C ILE A 20 4.57 -9.66 5.75
N SER A 21 3.41 -9.99 6.31
CA SER A 21 3.09 -11.35 6.75
C SER A 21 2.46 -12.20 5.64
N ASP A 22 2.16 -11.58 4.49
CA ASP A 22 1.61 -12.22 3.31
C ASP A 22 2.67 -13.14 2.64
N ILE A 23 2.19 -14.18 1.95
CA ILE A 23 3.04 -15.04 1.13
C ILE A 23 3.72 -14.27 -0.01
N ASP A 24 3.07 -13.21 -0.49
CA ASP A 24 3.59 -12.30 -1.51
C ASP A 24 4.31 -11.07 -0.91
N SER A 25 4.77 -11.14 0.34
CA SER A 25 5.42 -10.02 1.06
C SER A 25 6.56 -9.36 0.29
N GLU A 26 7.40 -10.12 -0.41
CA GLU A 26 8.47 -9.58 -1.25
C GLU A 26 7.92 -8.67 -2.35
N LYS A 27 6.84 -9.07 -3.03
CA LYS A 27 6.21 -8.27 -4.09
C LYS A 27 5.55 -7.01 -3.53
N TRP A 28 5.01 -7.09 -2.32
CA TRP A 28 4.48 -5.92 -1.61
C TRP A 28 5.59 -4.93 -1.23
N LEU A 29 6.74 -5.41 -0.77
CA LEU A 29 7.92 -4.60 -0.47
C LEU A 29 8.48 -3.91 -1.72
N GLU A 30 8.57 -4.63 -2.84
CA GLU A 30 8.98 -4.04 -4.12
C GLU A 30 8.02 -2.95 -4.58
N ALA A 31 6.71 -3.18 -4.48
CA ALA A 31 5.71 -2.18 -4.84
C ALA A 31 5.79 -0.93 -3.95
N MET A 32 6.01 -1.10 -2.64
CA MET A 32 6.21 0.03 -1.71
C MET A 32 7.48 0.82 -2.04
N LYS A 33 8.58 0.12 -2.30
CA LYS A 33 9.84 0.75 -2.66
C LYS A 33 9.71 1.54 -3.96
N SER A 34 9.10 0.95 -4.98
CA SER A 34 8.85 1.63 -6.26
C SER A 34 8.01 2.90 -6.10
N GLU A 35 7.02 2.91 -5.20
CA GLU A 35 6.21 4.09 -4.92
C GLU A 35 7.04 5.18 -4.22
N LEU A 36 7.87 4.83 -3.24
CA LEU A 36 8.77 5.77 -2.55
C LEU A 36 9.81 6.36 -3.53
N ASP A 37 10.42 5.51 -4.34
CA ASP A 37 11.41 5.92 -5.35
C ASP A 37 10.77 6.86 -6.38
N SER A 38 9.53 6.58 -6.80
CA SER A 38 8.75 7.46 -7.68
C SER A 38 8.44 8.81 -7.05
N MET A 39 8.06 8.85 -5.76
CA MET A 39 7.84 10.11 -5.04
C MET A 39 9.11 10.94 -4.95
N HIS A 40 10.25 10.29 -4.70
CA HIS A 40 11.56 10.92 -4.63
C HIS A 40 12.00 11.45 -6.00
N SER A 41 11.87 10.66 -7.07
CA SER A 41 12.26 11.06 -8.42
C SER A 41 11.41 12.20 -8.96
N ASN A 42 10.12 12.23 -8.61
CA ASN A 42 9.21 13.30 -9.01
C ASN A 42 9.33 14.57 -8.14
N GLN A 43 10.24 14.59 -7.16
CA GLN A 43 10.47 15.70 -6.21
C GLN A 43 9.19 16.19 -5.52
N VAL A 44 8.20 15.31 -5.33
CA VAL A 44 6.89 15.70 -4.80
C VAL A 44 6.98 15.87 -3.27
N TRP A 45 7.92 15.20 -2.60
CA TRP A 45 8.09 15.22 -1.15
C TRP A 45 9.58 15.40 -0.80
N THR A 46 9.86 16.24 0.18
CA THR A 46 11.14 16.26 0.89
C THR A 46 10.88 15.76 2.31
N LEU A 47 11.64 14.76 2.75
CA LEU A 47 11.56 14.30 4.14
C LEU A 47 12.18 15.41 5.01
N VAL A 48 11.34 16.06 5.81
CA VAL A 48 11.74 17.11 6.76
C VAL A 48 11.35 16.70 8.16
N ASP A 49 12.16 17.10 9.14
CA ASP A 49 11.78 16.96 10.54
C ASP A 49 10.50 17.76 10.83
N PRO A 50 9.59 17.23 11.64
CA PRO A 50 8.38 17.94 12.00
C PRO A 50 8.75 19.23 12.76
N PRO A 51 8.22 20.40 12.37
CA PRO A 51 8.45 21.64 13.11
C PRO A 51 7.92 21.51 14.54
N GLU A 52 8.58 22.19 15.47
CA GLU A 52 8.21 22.15 16.88
C GLU A 52 6.74 22.56 17.08
N GLY A 53 5.96 21.71 17.75
CA GLY A 53 4.53 21.95 17.99
C GLY A 53 3.58 21.58 16.85
N ILE A 54 4.07 21.06 15.72
CA ILE A 54 3.21 20.56 14.63
C ILE A 54 3.05 19.04 14.76
N VAL A 55 1.81 18.56 14.75
CA VAL A 55 1.50 17.14 14.61
C VAL A 55 1.43 16.81 13.12
N PRO A 56 2.36 16.01 12.58
CA PRO A 56 2.34 15.63 11.18
C PRO A 56 1.06 14.86 10.84
N ILE A 57 0.56 15.05 9.62
CA ILE A 57 -0.54 14.23 9.12
C ILE A 57 -0.02 12.81 8.96
N GLY A 58 -0.65 11.86 9.66
CA GLY A 58 -0.29 10.45 9.52
C GLY A 58 -0.49 9.98 8.08
N CYS A 59 0.31 9.03 7.60
CA CYS A 59 0.12 8.37 6.31
C CYS A 59 -0.37 6.93 6.50
N LYS A 60 -0.89 6.33 5.43
CA LYS A 60 -1.21 4.90 5.35
C LYS A 60 -0.90 4.35 3.98
N TRP A 61 -0.64 3.05 3.94
CA TRP A 61 -0.51 2.30 2.70
C TRP A 61 -1.88 1.82 2.20
N ILE A 62 -2.05 1.85 0.88
CA ILE A 62 -3.15 1.20 0.16
C ILE A 62 -2.54 0.13 -0.71
N TYR A 63 -2.96 -1.12 -0.51
CA TYR A 63 -2.51 -2.26 -1.29
C TYR A 63 -3.62 -2.73 -2.23
N LYS A 64 -3.23 -3.13 -3.44
CA LYS A 64 -4.15 -3.66 -4.44
C LYS A 64 -3.43 -4.65 -5.35
N ARG A 65 -3.93 -5.88 -5.44
CA ARG A 65 -3.57 -6.80 -6.53
C ARG A 65 -4.40 -6.48 -7.77
N LYS A 66 -3.72 -6.43 -8.90
CA LYS A 66 -4.36 -6.39 -10.21
C LYS A 66 -4.39 -7.80 -10.77
N ILE A 67 -5.61 -8.29 -10.96
CA ILE A 67 -5.87 -9.61 -11.53
C ILE A 67 -6.01 -9.43 -13.05
N GLY A 68 -5.29 -10.26 -13.80
CA GLY A 68 -5.34 -10.32 -15.25
C GLY A 68 -6.60 -10.97 -15.77
N SER A 69 -6.75 -11.00 -17.09
CA SER A 69 -7.90 -11.67 -17.74
C SER A 69 -7.91 -13.20 -17.54
N ASP A 70 -6.77 -13.78 -17.20
CA ASP A 70 -6.58 -15.20 -16.88
C ASP A 70 -6.98 -15.55 -15.43
N GLY A 71 -7.27 -14.54 -14.60
CA GLY A 71 -7.61 -14.72 -13.19
C GLY A 71 -6.39 -14.77 -12.26
N GLU A 72 -5.18 -14.60 -12.78
CA GLU A 72 -3.94 -14.58 -12.00
C GLU A 72 -3.50 -13.14 -11.66
N VAL A 73 -2.67 -12.98 -10.64
CA VAL A 73 -2.18 -11.66 -10.24
C VAL A 73 -1.06 -11.21 -11.18
N GLU A 74 -1.34 -10.19 -12.00
CA GLU A 74 -0.35 -9.61 -12.92
C GLU A 74 0.53 -8.56 -12.25
N THR A 75 0.00 -7.80 -11.28
CA THR A 75 0.74 -6.68 -10.68
C THR A 75 0.28 -6.37 -9.28
N TYR A 76 1.24 -6.04 -8.41
CA TYR A 76 1.02 -5.57 -7.05
C TYR A 76 1.17 -4.06 -7.03
N LYS A 77 0.21 -3.36 -6.42
CA LYS A 77 0.25 -1.91 -6.27
C LYS A 77 0.21 -1.54 -4.80
N ALA A 78 1.19 -0.76 -4.38
CA ALA A 78 1.19 -0.08 -3.08
C ALA A 78 1.16 1.43 -3.34
N ARG A 79 0.36 2.16 -2.57
CA ARG A 79 0.30 3.62 -2.62
C ARG A 79 0.34 4.22 -1.22
N LEU A 80 1.15 5.24 -1.04
CA LEU A 80 1.20 5.98 0.22
C LEU A 80 0.23 7.16 0.15
N VAL A 81 -0.71 7.22 1.09
CA VAL A 81 -1.72 8.30 1.15
C VAL A 81 -1.76 8.95 2.52
N ALA A 82 -2.06 10.24 2.58
CA ALA A 82 -2.30 10.94 3.83
C ALA A 82 -3.62 10.47 4.49
N LYS A 83 -3.60 10.25 5.80
CA LYS A 83 -4.80 10.00 6.63
C LYS A 83 -5.50 11.34 6.86
N GLY A 84 -6.25 11.79 5.86
CA GLY A 84 -6.91 13.10 5.82
C GLY A 84 -8.11 13.26 6.77
N TYR A 85 -7.94 13.05 8.08
CA TYR A 85 -9.01 13.30 9.07
C TYR A 85 -9.20 14.80 9.41
N SER A 86 -8.64 15.71 8.61
CA SER A 86 -8.59 17.15 8.92
C SER A 86 -9.40 18.03 7.97
N GLN A 87 -10.14 17.46 7.01
CA GLN A 87 -10.99 18.24 6.12
C GLN A 87 -12.27 18.64 6.86
N ARG A 88 -12.37 19.91 7.29
CA ARG A 88 -13.66 20.52 7.60
C ARG A 88 -14.27 20.99 6.30
N GLU A 89 -15.51 20.57 6.03
CA GLU A 89 -16.35 21.12 4.96
C GLU A 89 -16.49 22.64 5.18
N GLY A 90 -16.39 23.40 4.10
CA GLY A 90 -16.56 24.86 4.08
C GLY A 90 -17.91 25.25 3.52
#